data_AF-A0A0J6KH79-F1
#
_entry.id   AF-A0A0J6KH79-F1
#
_cell.length_a   1.000
_cell.length_b   1.000
_cell.length_c   1.000
_cell.angle_alpha   90.00
_cell.angle_beta   90.00
_cell.angle_gamma   90.00
#
_symmetry.space_group_name_H-M   'P 1'
#
loop_
_entity.id
_entity.type
_entity.pdbx_description
1 polymer ?
#
loop_
_entity_poly.entity_id
_entity_poly.type
_entity_poly.pdbx_seq_one_letter_code
_entity_poly.pdbx_strand_id
1 'polypeptide(L)'
;MNATPTAVELNRIVHGLQTLRQQHEALHLIDPALKRLEYCSQHIHDTSHAVALELSQISSALTGLLSMLDQSGLDSLECEQVYCLLEPFARRLRQSSEQLQRLV
;
A
#
# COMPACT_ATOMS: atom_id res chain seq x y z
N MET A 1 -20.97 8.76 14.49
CA MET A 1 -19.82 8.71 13.56
C MET A 1 -19.25 7.31 13.66
N ASN A 2 -19.48 6.45 12.67
CA ASN A 2 -18.94 5.09 12.70
C ASN A 2 -17.48 5.17 12.24
N ALA A 3 -16.55 4.87 13.13
CA ALA A 3 -15.13 4.77 12.78
C ALA A 3 -14.96 3.67 11.73
N THR A 4 -14.30 3.98 10.62
CA THR A 4 -13.91 2.98 9.62
C THR A 4 -12.95 1.98 10.27
N PRO A 5 -13.25 0.67 10.26
CA PRO A 5 -12.40 -0.33 10.89
C PRO A 5 -11.02 -0.34 10.22
N THR A 6 -9.97 -0.42 11.03
CA THR A 6 -8.61 -0.65 10.55
C THR A 6 -8.50 -2.04 9.90
N ALA A 7 -7.52 -2.24 9.01
CA ALA A 7 -7.31 -3.54 8.36
C ALA A 7 -7.11 -4.70 9.38
N VAL A 8 -6.50 -4.41 10.53
CA VAL A 8 -6.31 -5.37 11.63
C VAL A 8 -7.64 -5.74 12.29
N GLU A 9 -8.50 -4.76 12.53
CA GLU A 9 -9.83 -5.01 13.08
C GLU A 9 -10.71 -5.78 12.09
N LEU A 10 -10.61 -5.46 10.79
CA LEU A 10 -11.31 -6.14 9.72
C LEU A 10 -10.91 -7.63 9.66
N ASN A 11 -9.61 -7.93 9.72
CA ASN A 11 -9.12 -9.31 9.79
C ASN A 11 -9.61 -10.05 11.05
N ARG A 12 -9.60 -9.40 12.21
CA ARG A 12 -10.11 -9.99 13.45
C ARG A 12 -11.61 -10.31 13.33
N ILE A 13 -12.40 -9.41 12.73
CA ILE A 13 -13.84 -9.60 12.50
C ILE A 13 -14.09 -10.77 11.53
N VAL A 14 -13.38 -10.81 10.40
CA VAL A 14 -13.51 -11.91 9.43
C VAL A 14 -13.19 -13.25 10.09
N HIS A 15 -12.11 -13.32 10.87
CA HIS A 15 -11.74 -14.55 11.55
C HIS A 15 -12.78 -14.97 12.60
N GLY A 16 -13.32 -14.02 13.38
CA GLY A 16 -14.41 -14.29 14.32
C GLY A 16 -15.67 -14.81 13.65
N LEU A 17 -16.05 -14.25 12.49
CA LEU A 17 -17.19 -14.73 11.72
C LEU A 17 -16.97 -16.12 11.14
N GLN A 18 -15.75 -16.45 10.71
CA GLN A 18 -15.39 -17.81 10.27
C GLN A 18 -15.54 -18.81 11.42
N THR A 19 -15.08 -18.48 12.62
CA THR A 19 -15.26 -19.33 13.81
C THR A 19 -16.74 -19.53 14.12
N LEU A 20 -17.54 -18.48 14.07
CA LEU A 20 -18.98 -18.55 14.33
C LEU A 20 -19.71 -19.40 13.29
N ARG A 21 -19.31 -19.28 12.01
CA ARG A 21 -19.81 -20.13 10.92
C ARG A 21 -19.46 -21.61 11.14
N GLN A 22 -18.26 -21.93 11.61
CA GLN A 22 -17.85 -23.31 11.89
C GLN A 22 -18.68 -23.94 13.01
N GLN A 23 -19.17 -23.13 13.95
CA GLN A 23 -19.99 -23.57 15.08
C GLN A 23 -21.48 -23.69 14.73
N HIS A 24 -21.95 -23.05 13.66
CA HIS A 24 -23.37 -23.01 13.29
C HIS A 24 -23.60 -23.27 11.79
N GLU A 25 -23.95 -24.51 11.47
CA GLU A 25 -24.19 -24.99 10.10
C GLU A 25 -25.31 -24.22 9.36
N ALA A 26 -26.28 -23.68 10.11
CA ALA A 26 -27.34 -22.81 9.58
C ALA A 26 -26.81 -21.52 8.93
N LEU A 27 -25.57 -21.12 9.21
CA LEU A 27 -24.94 -19.92 8.65
C LEU A 27 -24.27 -20.16 7.31
N HIS A 28 -24.34 -21.36 6.69
CA HIS A 28 -23.72 -21.62 5.38
C HIS A 28 -24.07 -20.59 4.28
N LEU A 29 -25.22 -19.92 4.37
CA LEU A 29 -25.63 -18.86 3.45
C LEU A 29 -24.69 -17.64 3.45
N ILE A 30 -23.90 -17.41 4.51
CA ILE A 30 -22.94 -16.30 4.57
C ILE A 30 -21.56 -16.66 3.99
N ASP A 31 -21.31 -17.93 3.63
CA ASP A 31 -20.03 -18.38 3.08
C ASP A 31 -19.54 -17.55 1.87
N PRO A 32 -20.39 -17.17 0.90
CA PRO A 32 -19.96 -16.33 -0.22
C PRO A 32 -19.52 -14.93 0.24
N ALA A 33 -20.20 -14.37 1.24
CA ALA A 33 -19.87 -13.07 1.80
C ALA A 33 -18.56 -13.12 2.59
N LEU A 34 -18.33 -14.19 3.36
CA LEU A 34 -17.06 -14.41 4.08
C LEU A 34 -15.89 -14.54 3.12
N LYS A 35 -16.02 -15.32 2.04
CA LYS A 35 -14.99 -15.43 1.00
C LYS A 35 -14.67 -14.08 0.35
N ARG A 36 -15.70 -13.26 0.07
CA ARG A 36 -15.51 -11.91 -0.48
C ARG A 36 -14.78 -10.99 0.50
N LEU A 37 -15.14 -11.03 1.79
CA LEU A 37 -14.47 -10.23 2.82
C LEU A 37 -13.01 -10.63 2.99
N GLU A 38 -12.71 -11.93 2.97
CA GLU A 38 -11.35 -12.44 3.04
C GLU A 38 -10.51 -12.02 1.82
N TYR A 39 -11.09 -12.12 0.62
CA TYR A 39 -10.45 -11.60 -0.59
C TYR A 39 -10.19 -10.09 -0.51
N CYS A 40 -11.18 -9.30 -0.08
CA CYS A 40 -11.03 -7.86 0.08
C CYS A 40 -9.94 -7.52 1.11
N SER A 41 -9.93 -8.21 2.25
CA SER A 41 -8.92 -8.01 3.30
C SER A 41 -7.51 -8.31 2.80
N GLN A 42 -7.35 -9.43 2.09
CA GLN A 42 -6.08 -9.82 1.48
C GLN A 42 -5.64 -8.81 0.41
N HIS A 43 -6.54 -8.39 -0.46
CA HIS A 43 -6.24 -7.41 -1.51
C HIS A 43 -5.81 -6.05 -0.94
N ILE A 44 -6.46 -5.59 0.14
CA ILE A 44 -6.06 -4.37 0.87
C ILE A 44 -4.67 -4.55 1.48
N HIS A 45 -4.41 -5.69 2.13
CA HIS A 45 -3.11 -6.00 2.72
C HIS A 45 -2.00 -5.98 1.68
N ASP A 46 -2.16 -6.73 0.59
CA ASP A 46 -1.15 -6.88 -0.45
C ASP A 46 -0.84 -5.55 -1.14
N THR A 47 -1.88 -4.78 -1.47
CA THR A 47 -1.70 -3.47 -2.12
C THR A 47 -1.03 -2.48 -1.17
N SER A 48 -1.43 -2.45 0.10
CA SER A 48 -0.80 -1.58 1.11
C SER A 48 0.66 -1.96 1.33
N HIS A 49 0.97 -3.26 1.38
CA HIS A 49 2.32 -3.77 1.54
C HIS A 49 3.19 -3.42 0.33
N ALA A 50 2.70 -3.62 -0.89
CA ALA A 50 3.40 -3.27 -2.12
C ALA A 50 3.73 -1.78 -2.17
N VAL A 51 2.78 -0.92 -1.80
CA VAL A 51 3.00 0.53 -1.77
C VAL A 51 4.01 0.93 -0.69
N ALA A 52 3.96 0.32 0.49
CA ALA A 52 4.95 0.57 1.54
C ALA A 52 6.38 0.18 1.09
N LEU A 53 6.51 -0.92 0.36
CA LEU A 53 7.79 -1.33 -0.25
C LEU A 53 8.27 -0.32 -1.30
N GLU A 54 7.39 0.10 -2.21
CA GLU A 54 7.72 1.12 -3.22
C GLU A 54 8.20 2.42 -2.58
N LEU A 55 7.49 2.91 -1.55
CA LEU A 55 7.89 4.11 -0.81
C LEU A 55 9.26 3.96 -0.14
N SER A 56 9.53 2.79 0.45
CA SER A 56 10.82 2.50 1.08
C SER A 56 11.97 2.49 0.06
N GLN A 57 11.73 1.92 -1.13
CA GLN A 57 12.69 1.91 -2.22
C GLN A 57 12.95 3.32 -2.77
N ILE A 58 11.88 4.11 -2.99
CA ILE A 58 12.00 5.49 -3.45
C ILE A 58 12.77 6.33 -2.42
N SER A 59 12.47 6.19 -1.13
CA SER A 59 13.19 6.86 -0.05
C SER A 59 14.68 6.51 -0.06
N SER A 60 15.00 5.22 -0.22
CA SER A 60 16.39 4.74 -0.26
C SER A 60 17.13 5.28 -1.49
N ALA A 61 16.47 5.28 -2.65
CA ALA A 61 17.05 5.78 -3.89
C ALA A 61 17.26 7.31 -3.87
N LEU A 62 16.31 8.07 -3.31
CA LEU A 62 16.48 9.51 -3.10
C LEU A 62 17.63 9.81 -2.13
N THR A 63 17.79 9.01 -1.08
CA THR A 63 18.93 9.15 -0.14
C THR A 63 20.27 8.89 -0.84
N GLY A 64 20.34 7.84 -1.67
CA GLY A 64 21.51 7.54 -2.49
C GLY A 64 21.83 8.66 -3.47
N LEU A 65 20.80 9.20 -4.13
CA LEU A 65 20.94 10.33 -5.04
C LEU A 65 21.48 11.57 -4.32
N LEU A 66 20.91 11.93 -3.16
CA LEU A 66 21.41 13.05 -2.35
C LEU A 66 22.88 12.85 -1.96
N SER A 67 23.26 11.64 -1.57
CA SER A 67 24.65 11.31 -1.23
C SER A 67 25.60 11.47 -2.42
N MET A 68 25.17 11.08 -3.62
CA MET A 68 25.95 11.26 -4.84
C MET A 68 26.09 12.74 -5.23
N LEU A 69 25.05 13.54 -5.03
CA LEU A 69 25.10 14.98 -5.27
C LEU A 69 26.05 15.68 -4.31
N ASP A 70 26.03 15.29 -3.03
CA ASP A 70 26.94 15.82 -2.00
C ASP A 70 28.42 15.50 -2.32
N GLN A 71 28.69 14.29 -2.84
CA GLN A 71 30.04 13.83 -3.18
C GLN A 71 30.58 14.35 -4.52
N SER A 72 29.71 14.72 -5.45
CA SER A 72 30.11 15.10 -6.81
C SER A 72 30.60 16.54 -6.94
N GLY A 73 30.50 17.35 -5.87
CA GLY A 73 30.95 18.74 -5.89
C GLY A 73 30.25 19.58 -6.97
N LEU A 74 29.02 19.21 -7.33
CA LEU A 74 28.21 19.94 -8.29
C LEU A 74 27.73 21.25 -7.64
N ASP A 75 28.52 22.31 -7.79
CA ASP A 75 28.22 23.65 -7.25
C ASP A 75 26.87 24.21 -7.74
N SER A 76 26.34 23.71 -8.86
CA SER A 76 24.93 23.85 -9.23
C SER A 76 24.52 22.82 -10.28
N LEU A 77 23.39 22.13 -10.06
CA LEU A 77 22.67 21.43 -11.11
C LEU A 77 21.70 22.38 -11.80
N GLU A 78 21.58 22.29 -13.12
CA GLU A 78 20.52 22.98 -13.84
C GLU A 78 19.16 22.36 -13.52
N CYS A 79 18.09 23.16 -13.61
CA CYS A 79 16.73 22.73 -13.31
C CYS A 79 16.30 21.50 -14.13
N GLU A 80 16.70 21.43 -15.41
CA GLU A 80 16.40 20.28 -16.28
C GLU A 80 17.09 19.00 -15.80
N GLN A 81 18.31 19.10 -15.27
CA GLN A 81 19.07 17.95 -14.76
C GLN A 81 18.44 17.44 -13.46
N VAL A 82 18.03 18.35 -12.57
CA VAL A 82 17.25 18.00 -11.36
C VAL A 82 15.93 17.35 -11.73
N TYR A 83 15.23 17.88 -12.74
CA TYR A 83 13.97 17.30 -13.22
C TYR A 83 14.18 15.86 -13.72
N CYS A 84 15.17 15.62 -14.58
CA CYS A 84 15.49 14.28 -15.09
C CYS A 84 15.83 13.28 -13.98
N LEU A 85 16.46 13.74 -12.90
CA LEU A 85 16.79 12.92 -11.74
C LEU A 85 15.54 12.58 -10.89
N LEU A 86 14.60 13.52 -10.75
CA LEU A 86 13.43 13.36 -9.89
C LEU A 86 12.22 12.74 -10.60
N GLU A 87 12.12 12.88 -11.93
CA GLU A 87 10.98 12.43 -12.73
C GLU A 87 10.64 10.94 -12.53
N PRO A 88 11.60 9.99 -12.49
CA PRO A 88 11.29 8.58 -12.27
C PRO A 88 10.62 8.32 -10.92
N PHE A 89 11.02 9.06 -9.87
CA PHE A 89 10.43 8.93 -8.54
C PHE A 89 9.02 9.51 -8.51
N ALA A 90 8.81 10.69 -9.10
CA ALA A 90 7.50 11.31 -9.21
C ALA A 90 6.50 10.40 -9.96
N ARG A 91 6.97 9.75 -11.03
CA ARG A 91 6.16 8.79 -11.81
C ARG A 91 5.76 7.57 -10.98
N ARG A 92 6.71 6.94 -10.28
CA ARG A 92 6.43 5.79 -9.40
C ARG A 92 5.48 6.15 -8.25
N LEU A 93 5.69 7.29 -7.60
CA LEU A 93 4.80 7.79 -6.55
C LEU A 93 3.37 7.97 -7.05
N ARG A 94 3.20 8.54 -8.26
CA ARG A 94 1.88 8.68 -8.88
C ARG A 94 1.23 7.32 -9.13
N GLN A 95 1.97 6.36 -9.65
CA GLN A 95 1.47 5.00 -9.87
C GLN A 95 1.04 4.31 -8.56
N SER A 96 1.85 4.41 -7.51
CA SER A 96 1.49 3.87 -6.18
C SER A 96 0.27 4.57 -5.59
N SER A 97 0.13 5.88 -5.78
CA SER A 97 -1.06 6.63 -5.38
C SER A 97 -2.32 6.19 -6.13
N GLU A 98 -2.23 5.96 -7.44
CA GLU A 98 -3.34 5.45 -8.25
C GLU A 98 -3.75 4.03 -7.80
N GLN A 99 -2.78 3.18 -7.44
CA GLN A 99 -3.06 1.85 -6.90
C GLN A 99 -3.79 1.92 -5.55
N LEU A 100 -3.38 2.82 -4.65
CA LEU A 100 -4.09 3.05 -3.39
C LEU A 100 -5.49 3.61 -3.60
N GLN A 101 -5.67 4.54 -4.54
CA GLN A 101 -6.99 5.11 -4.84
C GLN A 101 -7.98 4.07 -5.39
N ARG A 102 -7.51 3.01 -6.05
CA ARG A 102 -8.36 1.90 -6.49
C ARG A 102 -8.83 0.98 -5.34
N LEU A 103 -8.26 1.12 -4.14
CA LEU A 103 -8.71 0.38 -2.95
C LEU A 103 -9.88 1.06 -2.22
N VAL A 104 -10.07 2.37 -2.42
CA VAL A 104 -11.07 3.21 -1.73
C VAL A 104 -12.27 3.45 -2.63
#